data_AF-A0A1B7MG93-F1
#
_entry.id   AF-A0A1B7MG93-F1
#
_cell.length_a   1.000
_cell.length_b   1.000
_cell.length_c   1.000
_cell.angle_alpha   90.00
_cell.angle_beta   90.00
_cell.angle_gamma   90.00
#
_symmetry.space_group_name_H-M   'P 1'
#
loop_
_entity.id
_entity.type
_entity.pdbx_description
1 polymer ?
#
loop_
_entity_poly.entity_id
_entity_poly.type
_entity_poly.pdbx_seq_one_letter_code
_entity_poly.pdbx_strand_id
1 'polypeptide(L)'
;MSATRTRKSTIMETDPLNSRDLSPTIGPNTRKTTRTPLTQTEIEAIPNPVTDHISAEKYLSKTLISQIDEPYTLTHLTSILLHITQISGNTPLPVITAIRVVAFIMKKHTACEIATAAAKQLMDTLSSHIVNNVIGAIAPHVANVLSTSESMTSTLEQDNRLYQSIKAEHDEKEGNTSIAVDCIEEAANNLFESIGNCQKALKTLSLSLDATQDRVNQLSTQLPTAPPQTQLPVNTKPSYSAVAAALLPPTVDQAVGRAAIRARQVLLDPKPGDNLFPPNTSNADIVKKLKEALSNARDESTPHGDIKAISTLKNGGIIVEMENENLATWLRHQENQRNS
;
A
#
# COMPACT_ATOMS: atom_id res chain seq x y z
N MET A 1 -5.61 6.80 31.89
CA MET A 1 -6.04 6.95 33.29
C MET A 1 -4.82 7.30 34.13
N SER A 2 -4.52 8.59 34.30
CA SER A 2 -3.31 9.05 35.01
C SER A 2 -3.70 9.82 36.26
N ALA A 3 -3.29 9.29 37.41
CA ALA A 3 -3.64 9.80 38.73
C ALA A 3 -2.79 11.02 39.11
N THR A 4 -3.45 12.14 39.39
CA THR A 4 -2.86 13.40 39.84
C THR A 4 -2.57 13.31 41.34
N ARG A 5 -1.29 13.36 41.74
CA ARG A 5 -0.85 13.30 43.14
C ARG A 5 -0.63 14.71 43.69
N THR A 6 -1.63 15.22 44.41
CA THR A 6 -1.58 16.52 45.11
C THR A 6 -0.79 16.38 46.42
N ARG A 7 0.31 17.14 46.57
CA ARG A 7 1.12 17.15 47.80
C ARG A 7 0.77 18.39 48.63
N LYS A 8 0.11 18.16 49.77
CA LYS A 8 -0.28 19.15 50.78
C LYS A 8 0.93 19.41 51.69
N SER A 9 1.42 20.66 51.73
CA SER A 9 2.49 21.09 52.65
C SER A 9 1.87 21.78 53.86
N THR A 10 2.09 21.21 55.03
CA THR A 10 1.61 21.67 56.33
C THR A 10 2.58 22.71 56.90
N ILE A 11 2.08 23.91 57.14
CA ILE A 11 2.75 24.98 57.88
C ILE A 11 2.64 24.64 59.37
N MET A 12 3.77 24.49 60.07
CA MET A 12 3.82 24.52 61.53
C MET A 12 4.37 25.87 61.98
N GLU A 13 3.44 26.69 62.44
CA GLU A 13 3.63 27.88 63.26
C GLU A 13 3.54 27.43 64.73
N THR A 14 4.54 27.78 65.54
CA THR A 14 4.46 28.23 66.95
C THR A 14 5.84 28.10 67.60
N ASP A 15 6.43 29.22 68.04
CA ASP A 15 6.95 29.27 69.41
C ASP A 15 7.04 30.72 69.93
N PRO A 16 6.67 30.99 71.19
CA PRO A 16 6.54 32.35 71.73
C PRO A 16 7.70 32.77 72.66
N LEU A 17 7.79 34.10 72.82
CA LEU A 17 8.20 34.84 74.02
C LEU A 17 9.50 34.42 74.75
N ASN A 18 10.55 35.21 74.56
CA ASN A 18 11.60 35.35 75.56
C ASN A 18 11.90 36.83 75.84
N SER A 19 11.31 37.32 76.93
CA SER A 19 11.58 38.60 77.56
C SER A 19 12.77 38.46 78.52
N ARG A 20 13.90 39.08 78.19
CA ARG A 20 15.00 39.30 79.14
C ARG A 20 15.45 40.75 79.12
N ASP A 21 15.01 41.40 80.19
CA ASP A 21 15.71 42.28 81.11
C ASP A 21 16.89 43.15 80.67
N LEU A 22 16.79 44.38 81.16
CA LEU A 22 17.57 45.56 80.86
C LEU A 22 18.85 45.61 81.71
N SER A 23 19.93 46.10 81.11
CA SER A 23 21.05 46.70 81.84
C SER A 23 21.48 47.98 81.10
N PRO A 24 21.50 49.15 81.77
CA PRO A 24 21.85 50.41 81.13
C PRO A 24 23.37 50.60 81.13
N THR A 25 24.03 50.18 80.04
CA THR A 25 25.44 50.52 79.80
C THR A 25 25.52 51.92 79.19
N ILE A 26 26.05 52.85 79.96
CA ILE A 26 26.26 54.25 79.60
C ILE A 26 27.56 54.38 78.78
N GLY A 27 27.43 54.85 77.53
CA GLY A 27 28.50 55.45 76.71
C GLY A 27 29.07 54.56 75.59
N PRO A 28 29.42 55.09 74.38
CA PRO A 28 29.34 56.46 73.88
C PRO A 28 28.01 56.74 73.14
N ASN A 29 27.56 57.99 73.23
CA ASN A 29 26.30 58.51 72.72
C ASN A 29 26.27 58.54 71.18
N THR A 30 26.15 57.36 70.55
CA THR A 30 25.70 57.24 69.17
C THR A 30 24.19 57.46 69.21
N ARG A 31 23.75 58.69 68.97
CA ARG A 31 22.33 59.02 68.80
C ARG A 31 21.84 58.12 67.66
N LYS A 32 21.18 57.01 68.01
CA LYS A 32 20.56 56.10 67.05
C LYS A 32 19.50 56.92 66.34
N THR A 33 19.86 57.49 65.20
CA THR A 33 18.88 58.02 64.26
C THR A 33 18.09 56.80 63.81
N THR A 34 16.92 56.59 64.42
CA THR A 34 15.94 55.61 63.98
C THR A 34 15.44 56.08 62.62
N ARG A 35 16.23 55.79 61.59
CA ARG A 35 15.90 56.10 60.22
C ARG A 35 14.90 55.03 59.82
N THR A 36 13.64 55.41 59.67
CA THR A 36 12.60 54.52 59.16
C THR A 36 13.12 53.93 57.84
N PRO A 37 13.15 52.59 57.67
CA PRO A 37 13.58 52.00 56.43
C PRO A 37 12.64 52.49 55.33
N LEU A 38 13.15 53.31 54.41
CA LEU A 38 12.38 53.71 53.23
C LEU A 38 12.12 52.47 52.38
N THR A 39 10.91 52.37 51.84
CA THR A 39 10.58 51.32 50.87
C THR A 39 11.28 51.57 49.54
N GLN A 40 11.53 50.52 48.74
CA GLN A 40 12.18 50.65 47.42
C GLN A 40 11.47 51.70 46.54
N THR A 41 10.14 51.73 46.58
CA THR A 41 9.31 52.69 45.84
C THR A 41 9.50 54.12 46.33
N GLU A 42 9.62 54.34 47.64
CA GLU A 42 9.92 55.66 48.21
C GLU A 42 11.34 56.13 47.84
N ILE A 43 12.32 55.23 47.77
CA ILE A 43 13.69 55.55 47.33
C ILE A 43 13.71 55.95 45.86
N GLU A 44 12.96 55.24 45.02
CA GLU A 44 12.80 55.52 43.59
C GLU A 44 12.04 56.84 43.34
N ALA A 45 11.14 57.25 44.25
CA ALA A 45 10.37 58.50 44.15
C ALA A 45 11.16 59.78 44.50
N ILE A 46 12.36 59.67 45.10
CA ILE A 46 13.19 60.85 45.41
C ILE A 46 13.65 61.49 44.09
N PRO A 47 13.36 62.79 43.85
CA PRO A 47 13.75 63.48 42.62
C PRO A 47 15.24 63.34 42.36
N ASN A 48 15.61 62.66 41.28
CA ASN A 48 16.99 62.42 40.90
C ASN A 48 17.10 62.41 39.36
N PRO A 49 18.22 62.90 38.79
CA PRO A 49 18.46 62.83 37.35
C PRO A 49 18.54 61.40 36.79
N VAL A 50 18.67 60.37 37.62
CA VAL A 50 18.79 58.97 37.22
C VAL A 50 17.57 58.18 37.70
N THR A 51 16.73 57.78 36.76
CA THR A 51 15.43 57.11 37.00
C THR A 51 15.35 55.71 36.38
N ASP A 52 16.24 55.39 35.45
CA ASP A 52 16.28 54.12 34.73
C ASP A 52 17.71 53.77 34.34
N HIS A 53 17.90 52.59 33.73
CA HIS A 53 19.22 52.15 33.30
C HIS A 53 19.80 53.00 32.16
N ILE A 54 18.96 53.63 31.32
CA ILE A 54 19.41 54.44 30.18
C ILE A 54 20.00 55.77 30.68
N SER A 55 19.29 56.44 31.58
CA SER A 55 19.77 57.63 32.28
C SER A 55 20.98 57.33 33.15
N ALA A 56 21.07 56.13 33.73
CA ALA A 56 22.24 55.67 34.48
C ALA A 56 23.48 55.55 33.58
N GLU A 57 23.35 54.88 32.43
CA GLU A 57 24.43 54.76 31.43
C GLU A 57 24.86 56.15 30.92
N LYS A 58 23.90 57.02 30.60
CA LYS A 58 24.17 58.41 30.19
C LYS A 58 24.90 59.22 31.27
N TYR A 59 24.56 59.00 32.54
CA TYR A 59 25.24 59.64 33.67
C TYR A 59 26.69 59.19 33.78
N LEU A 60 26.97 57.88 33.70
CA LEU A 60 28.35 57.36 33.73
C LEU A 60 29.19 57.92 32.58
N SER A 61 28.66 57.95 31.36
CA SER A 61 29.35 58.54 30.21
C SER A 61 29.64 60.03 30.42
N LYS A 62 28.70 60.79 30.99
CA LYS A 62 28.89 62.22 31.29
C LYS A 62 29.95 62.47 32.37
N THR A 63 29.99 61.61 33.38
CA THR A 63 30.91 61.77 34.53
C THR A 63 32.33 61.28 34.25
N LEU A 64 32.58 60.66 33.08
CA LEU A 64 33.87 60.07 32.70
C LEU A 64 34.38 59.02 33.70
N ILE A 65 33.48 58.43 34.48
CA ILE A 65 33.79 57.35 35.44
C ILE A 65 33.90 55.99 34.72
N SER A 66 33.32 55.89 33.52
CA SER A 66 33.42 54.73 32.63
C SER A 66 33.93 55.16 31.25
N GLN A 67 34.66 54.26 30.59
CA GLN A 67 34.97 54.41 29.17
C GLN A 67 33.67 54.29 28.36
N ILE A 68 33.54 55.15 27.35
CA ILE A 68 32.45 55.10 26.39
C ILE A 68 32.70 53.86 25.52
N ASP A 69 31.68 53.00 25.34
CA ASP A 69 31.67 51.79 24.50
C ASP A 69 32.07 50.45 25.14
N GLU A 70 32.40 50.37 26.43
CA GLU A 70 32.61 49.07 27.10
C GLU A 70 31.32 48.56 27.77
N PRO A 71 30.97 47.26 27.64
CA PRO A 71 29.83 46.69 28.36
C PRO A 71 30.07 46.72 29.88
N TYR A 72 29.06 47.12 30.63
CA TYR A 72 29.08 47.15 32.09
C TYR A 72 29.03 45.74 32.69
N THR A 73 30.17 45.05 32.73
CA THR A 73 30.32 43.77 33.42
C THR A 73 30.22 43.95 34.95
N LEU A 74 29.90 42.88 35.68
CA LEU A 74 29.85 42.92 37.15
C LEU A 74 31.18 43.38 37.77
N THR A 75 32.31 42.98 37.18
CA THR A 75 33.65 43.43 37.58
C THR A 75 33.84 44.93 37.35
N HIS A 76 33.37 45.44 36.21
CA HIS A 76 33.41 46.88 35.91
C HIS A 76 32.57 47.66 36.93
N LEU A 77 31.34 47.23 37.21
CA LEU A 77 30.45 47.88 38.19
C LEU A 77 31.04 47.87 39.61
N THR A 78 31.73 46.80 39.99
CA THR A 78 32.45 46.72 41.27
C THR A 78 33.60 47.72 41.34
N SER A 79 34.35 47.89 40.25
CA SER A 79 35.39 48.91 40.13
C SER A 79 34.81 50.32 40.22
N ILE A 80 33.69 50.59 39.54
CA ILE A 80 32.98 51.89 39.63
C ILE A 80 32.55 52.17 41.07
N LEU A 81 31.96 51.20 41.77
CA LEU A 81 31.60 51.36 43.19
C LEU A 81 32.83 51.68 44.05
N LEU A 82 33.94 50.97 43.83
CA LEU A 82 35.20 51.25 44.53
C LEU A 82 35.69 52.67 44.26
N HIS A 83 35.67 53.13 43.00
CA HIS A 83 36.03 54.52 42.65
C HIS A 83 35.09 55.53 43.30
N ILE A 84 33.77 55.26 43.35
CA ILE A 84 32.79 56.12 44.03
C ILE A 84 33.13 56.26 45.52
N THR A 85 33.57 55.19 46.18
CA THR A 85 34.00 55.25 47.60
C THR A 85 35.27 56.08 47.81
N GLN A 86 36.09 56.25 46.76
CA GLN A 86 37.31 57.05 46.77
C GLN A 86 37.06 58.53 46.43
N ILE A 87 35.85 58.92 46.02
CA ILE A 87 35.49 60.32 45.81
C ILE A 87 35.42 61.01 47.19
N SER A 88 36.58 61.45 47.68
CA SER A 88 36.72 62.16 48.94
C SER A 88 36.20 63.59 48.81
N GLY A 89 34.99 63.85 49.32
CA GLY A 89 34.44 65.20 49.38
C GLY A 89 33.12 65.26 50.13
N ASN A 90 32.90 66.35 50.87
CA ASN A 90 31.70 66.65 51.68
C ASN A 90 30.37 66.75 50.89
N THR A 91 30.26 66.17 49.69
CA THR A 91 29.06 66.24 48.85
C THR A 91 28.36 64.87 48.83
N PRO A 92 27.33 64.68 49.69
CA PRO A 92 26.60 63.41 49.72
C PRO A 92 25.83 63.12 48.42
N LEU A 93 25.46 64.15 47.65
CA LEU A 93 24.54 64.02 46.52
C LEU A 93 25.15 63.33 45.27
N PRO A 94 26.38 63.65 44.81
CA PRO A 94 27.01 62.92 43.71
C PRO A 94 27.26 61.44 44.03
N VAL A 95 27.71 61.13 45.25
CA VAL A 95 27.93 59.75 45.71
C VAL A 95 26.62 58.95 45.72
N ILE A 96 25.54 59.51 46.27
CA ILE A 96 24.21 58.88 46.27
C ILE A 96 23.72 58.63 44.84
N THR A 97 23.94 59.59 43.93
CA THR A 97 23.52 59.45 42.53
C THR A 97 24.32 58.37 41.81
N ALA A 98 25.64 58.31 42.02
CA ALA A 98 26.49 57.29 41.42
C ALA A 98 26.21 55.87 41.97
N ILE A 99 25.89 55.73 43.25
CA ILE A 99 25.43 54.44 43.82
C ILE A 99 24.10 54.02 43.17
N ARG A 100 23.16 54.96 43.00
CA ARG A 100 21.86 54.71 42.36
C ARG A 100 22.03 54.26 40.90
N VAL A 101 22.94 54.89 40.16
CA VAL A 101 23.33 54.51 38.80
C VAL A 101 23.77 53.05 38.74
N VAL A 102 24.72 52.64 39.60
CA VAL A 102 25.19 51.25 39.63
C VAL A 102 24.06 50.29 39.99
N ALA A 103 23.20 50.65 40.95
CA ALA A 103 22.05 49.84 41.31
C ALA A 103 21.09 49.60 40.13
N PHE A 104 20.79 50.62 39.32
CA PHE A 104 19.96 50.46 38.13
C PHE A 104 20.61 49.57 37.06
N ILE A 105 21.92 49.68 36.86
CA ILE A 105 22.64 48.83 35.89
C ILE A 105 22.73 47.39 36.40
N MET A 106 22.97 47.17 37.70
CA MET A 106 22.93 45.83 38.31
C MET A 106 21.53 45.19 38.22
N LYS A 107 20.47 45.99 38.41
CA LYS A 107 19.07 45.54 38.22
C LYS A 107 18.84 45.04 36.80
N LYS A 108 19.34 45.76 35.79
CA LYS A 108 19.33 45.32 34.38
C LYS A 108 20.13 44.04 34.16
N HIS A 109 21.35 43.94 34.72
CA HIS A 109 22.20 42.74 34.59
C HIS A 109 21.52 41.49 35.17
N THR A 110 20.91 41.62 36.36
CA THR A 110 20.18 40.54 37.02
C THR A 110 18.96 40.10 36.18
N ALA A 111 18.20 41.06 35.65
CA ALA A 111 17.07 40.75 34.76
C ALA A 111 17.53 40.04 33.48
N CYS A 112 18.67 40.44 32.91
CA CYS A 112 19.27 39.81 31.73
C CYS A 112 19.70 38.37 32.05
N GLU A 113 20.39 38.13 33.16
CA GLU A 113 20.83 36.80 33.59
C GLU A 113 19.64 35.85 33.81
N ILE A 114 18.57 36.33 34.46
CA ILE A 114 17.33 35.57 34.62
C ILE A 114 16.72 35.24 33.25
N ALA A 115 16.68 36.21 32.33
CA ALA A 115 16.16 35.98 30.98
C ALA A 115 17.00 34.95 30.21
N THR A 116 18.33 35.00 30.32
CA THR A 116 19.23 34.01 29.70
C THR A 116 19.05 32.62 30.30
N ALA A 117 18.93 32.50 31.62
CA ALA A 117 18.68 31.24 32.30
C ALA A 117 17.32 30.64 31.89
N ALA A 118 16.27 31.46 31.84
CA ALA A 118 14.94 31.06 31.39
C ALA A 118 14.95 30.63 29.91
N ALA A 119 15.64 31.39 29.04
CA ALA A 119 15.79 31.03 27.64
C ALA A 119 16.50 29.68 27.47
N LYS A 120 17.58 29.45 28.23
CA LYS A 120 18.29 28.16 28.23
C LYS A 120 17.39 27.01 28.68
N GLN A 121 16.66 27.17 29.78
CA GLN A 121 15.75 26.15 30.28
C GLN A 121 14.61 25.84 29.29
N LEU A 122 14.05 26.88 28.64
CA LEU A 122 13.05 26.71 27.60
C LEU A 122 13.63 25.99 26.39
N MET A 123 14.86 26.34 25.97
CA MET A 123 15.55 25.70 24.86
C MET A 123 15.80 24.21 25.15
N ASP A 124 16.29 23.87 26.34
CA ASP A 124 16.54 22.48 26.73
C ASP A 124 15.24 21.66 26.79
N THR A 125 14.18 22.23 27.36
CA THR A 125 12.86 21.59 27.47
C THR A 125 12.22 21.39 26.10
N LEU A 126 12.22 22.44 25.27
CA LEU A 126 11.62 22.40 23.95
C LEU A 126 12.41 21.49 23.01
N SER A 127 13.74 21.48 23.08
CA SER A 127 14.60 20.59 22.30
C SER A 127 14.28 19.12 22.59
N SER A 128 14.22 18.74 23.87
CA SER A 128 13.86 17.36 24.26
C SER A 128 12.45 16.99 23.79
N HIS A 129 11.48 17.89 23.93
CA HIS A 129 10.10 17.64 23.51
C HIS A 129 9.97 17.51 21.99
N ILE A 130 10.66 18.36 21.21
CA ILE A 130 10.69 18.25 19.74
C ILE A 130 11.32 16.93 19.32
N VAL A 131 12.46 16.54 19.90
CA VAL A 131 13.12 15.27 19.59
C VAL A 131 12.19 14.08 19.88
N ASN A 132 11.55 14.06 21.05
CA ASN A 132 10.63 12.99 21.42
C ASN A 132 9.40 12.94 20.49
N ASN A 133 8.84 14.08 20.11
CA ASN A 133 7.70 14.13 19.18
C ASN A 133 8.08 13.72 17.76
N VAL A 134 9.26 14.13 17.28
CA VAL A 134 9.78 13.74 15.97
C VAL A 134 10.02 12.22 15.94
N ILE A 135 10.66 11.65 16.98
CA ILE A 135 10.84 10.20 17.09
C ILE A 135 9.49 9.49 17.15
N GLY A 136 8.57 9.94 18.02
CA GLY A 136 7.26 9.33 18.19
C GLY A 136 6.38 9.38 16.94
N ALA A 137 6.49 10.46 16.15
CA ALA A 137 5.75 10.62 14.90
C ALA A 137 6.38 9.82 13.75
N ILE A 138 7.71 9.81 13.63
CA ILE A 138 8.39 9.20 12.46
C ILE A 138 8.61 7.69 12.64
N ALA A 139 8.88 7.20 13.86
CA ALA A 139 9.22 5.80 14.09
C ALA A 139 8.16 4.79 13.56
N PRO A 140 6.83 5.01 13.74
CA PRO A 140 5.82 4.12 13.18
C PRO A 140 5.85 4.08 11.65
N HIS A 141 6.12 5.20 10.98
CA HIS A 141 6.22 5.26 9.53
C HIS A 141 7.46 4.51 9.02
N VAL A 142 8.60 4.64 9.69
CA VAL A 142 9.81 3.87 9.35
C VAL A 142 9.57 2.36 9.50
N ALA A 143 8.90 1.95 10.58
CA ALA A 143 8.54 0.55 10.79
C ALA A 143 7.60 0.02 9.67
N ASN A 144 6.61 0.80 9.26
CA ASN A 144 5.71 0.43 8.16
C ASN A 144 6.44 0.31 6.81
N VAL A 145 7.36 1.23 6.52
CA VAL A 145 8.16 1.19 5.29
C VAL A 145 9.06 -0.05 5.26
N LEU A 146 9.69 -0.39 6.38
CA LEU A 146 10.52 -1.60 6.50
C LEU A 146 9.68 -2.87 6.30
N SER A 147 8.53 -2.99 6.97
CA SER A 147 7.64 -4.14 6.82
C SER A 147 7.11 -4.29 5.38
N THR A 148 6.77 -3.17 4.73
CA THR A 148 6.35 -3.17 3.32
C THR A 148 7.49 -3.60 2.41
N SER A 149 8.72 -3.13 2.69
CA SER A 149 9.91 -3.53 1.93
C SER A 149 10.17 -5.03 2.04
N GLU A 150 10.08 -5.61 3.24
CA GLU A 150 10.24 -7.06 3.47
C GLU A 150 9.17 -7.86 2.72
N SER A 151 7.92 -7.40 2.74
CA SER A 151 6.84 -8.03 1.96
C SER A 151 7.12 -7.98 0.46
N MET A 152 7.62 -6.85 -0.07
CA MET A 152 7.98 -6.72 -1.48
C MET A 152 9.12 -7.65 -1.86
N THR A 153 10.14 -7.79 -1.00
CA THR A 153 11.23 -8.76 -1.21
C THR A 153 10.70 -10.19 -1.26
N SER A 154 9.79 -10.56 -0.37
CA SER A 154 9.16 -11.89 -0.38
C SER A 154 8.35 -12.14 -1.66
N THR A 155 7.57 -11.17 -2.13
CA THR A 155 6.85 -11.26 -3.41
C THR A 155 7.80 -11.41 -4.58
N LEU A 156 8.92 -10.68 -4.60
CA LEU A 156 9.94 -10.78 -5.66
C LEU A 156 10.61 -12.15 -5.69
N GLU A 157 10.90 -12.73 -4.52
CA GLU A 157 11.42 -14.11 -4.43
C GLU A 157 10.40 -15.14 -4.94
N GLN A 158 9.11 -14.96 -4.62
CA GLN A 158 8.05 -15.83 -5.10
C GLN A 158 7.91 -15.74 -6.63
N ASP A 159 7.92 -14.53 -7.19
CA ASP A 159 7.84 -14.29 -8.63
C ASP A 159 9.03 -14.93 -9.37
N ASN A 160 10.25 -14.79 -8.82
CA ASN A 160 11.44 -15.43 -9.38
C ASN A 160 11.34 -16.97 -9.35
N ARG A 161 10.76 -17.57 -8.30
CA ARG A 161 10.52 -19.02 -8.26
C ARG A 161 9.50 -19.45 -9.32
N LEU A 162 8.43 -18.67 -9.50
CA LEU A 162 7.41 -18.95 -10.51
C LEU A 162 7.99 -18.86 -11.92
N TYR A 163 8.80 -17.83 -12.19
CA TYR A 163 9.53 -17.68 -13.45
C TYR A 163 10.44 -18.88 -13.75
N GLN A 164 11.21 -19.34 -12.75
CA GLN A 164 12.06 -20.53 -12.90
C GLN A 164 11.24 -21.79 -13.19
N SER A 165 10.08 -21.95 -12.55
CA SER A 165 9.17 -23.07 -12.81
C SER A 165 8.61 -23.05 -14.23
N ILE A 166 8.13 -21.89 -14.70
CA ILE A 166 7.62 -21.72 -16.06
C ILE A 166 8.72 -22.00 -17.09
N LYS A 167 9.93 -21.52 -16.84
CA LYS A 167 11.07 -21.77 -17.72
C LYS A 167 11.39 -23.26 -17.82
N ALA A 168 11.43 -23.98 -16.69
CA ALA A 168 11.67 -25.41 -16.69
C ALA A 168 10.57 -26.19 -17.43
N GLU A 169 9.29 -25.83 -17.25
CA GLU A 169 8.17 -26.42 -17.98
C GLU A 169 8.26 -26.16 -19.49
N HIS A 170 8.67 -24.95 -19.87
CA HIS A 170 8.89 -24.60 -21.28
C HIS A 170 10.00 -25.46 -21.89
N ASP A 171 11.16 -25.58 -21.23
CA ASP A 171 12.29 -26.37 -21.70
C ASP A 171 11.91 -27.87 -21.83
N GLU A 172 11.12 -28.41 -20.88
CA GLU A 172 10.59 -29.78 -20.95
C GLU A 172 9.62 -29.96 -22.13
N LYS A 173 8.70 -29.00 -22.31
CA LYS A 173 7.73 -29.04 -23.40
C LYS A 173 8.40 -28.93 -24.77
N GLU A 174 9.40 -28.06 -24.91
CA GLU A 174 10.20 -27.92 -26.13
C GLU A 174 10.90 -29.24 -26.46
N GLY A 175 11.51 -29.89 -25.46
CA GLY A 175 12.09 -31.23 -25.60
C GLY A 175 11.07 -32.28 -26.07
N ASN A 176 9.90 -32.34 -25.43
CA ASN A 176 8.83 -33.26 -25.82
C ASN A 176 8.31 -33.01 -27.24
N THR A 177 8.19 -31.74 -27.65
CA THR A 177 7.78 -31.41 -29.02
C THR A 177 8.83 -31.80 -30.04
N SER A 178 10.13 -31.66 -29.74
CA SER A 178 11.20 -32.13 -30.62
C SER A 178 11.12 -33.64 -30.84
N ILE A 179 10.96 -34.42 -29.76
CA ILE A 179 10.81 -35.89 -29.85
C ILE A 179 9.58 -36.26 -30.69
N ALA A 180 8.45 -35.58 -30.48
CA ALA A 180 7.24 -35.85 -31.24
C ALA A 180 7.42 -35.55 -32.74
N VAL A 181 8.13 -34.47 -33.09
CA VAL A 181 8.47 -34.14 -34.48
C VAL A 181 9.36 -35.22 -35.09
N ASP A 182 10.40 -35.66 -34.38
CA ASP A 182 11.31 -36.73 -34.85
C ASP A 182 10.55 -38.05 -35.07
N CYS A 183 9.64 -38.43 -34.16
CA CYS A 183 8.81 -39.63 -34.33
C CYS A 183 7.84 -39.53 -35.51
N ILE A 184 7.26 -38.36 -35.75
CA ILE A 184 6.38 -38.12 -36.92
C ILE A 184 7.19 -38.21 -38.21
N GLU A 185 8.40 -37.64 -38.24
CA GLU A 185 9.30 -37.73 -39.39
C GLU A 185 9.70 -39.19 -39.68
N GLU A 186 10.08 -39.96 -38.66
CA GLU A 186 10.38 -41.39 -38.81
C GLU A 186 9.17 -42.18 -39.32
N ALA A 187 7.98 -41.95 -38.77
CA ALA A 187 6.76 -42.60 -39.22
C ALA A 187 6.40 -42.24 -40.68
N ALA A 188 6.61 -40.99 -41.08
CA ALA A 188 6.39 -40.53 -42.45
C ALA A 188 7.37 -41.22 -43.42
N ASN A 189 8.64 -41.35 -43.04
CA ASN A 189 9.66 -42.06 -43.82
C ASN A 189 9.30 -43.55 -44.01
N ASN A 190 8.87 -44.22 -42.93
CA ASN A 190 8.42 -45.61 -42.97
C ASN A 190 7.18 -45.81 -43.88
N LEU A 191 6.21 -44.88 -43.81
CA LEU A 191 5.05 -44.90 -44.69
C LEU A 191 5.43 -44.71 -46.16
N PHE A 192 6.36 -43.79 -46.44
CA PHE A 192 6.85 -43.55 -47.80
C PHE A 192 7.52 -44.80 -48.38
N GLU A 193 8.35 -45.49 -47.59
CA GLU A 193 8.97 -46.75 -47.98
C GLU A 193 7.93 -47.85 -48.23
N SER A 194 6.94 -47.99 -47.34
CA SER A 194 5.83 -48.94 -47.50
C SER A 194 5.01 -48.67 -48.76
N ILE A 195 4.69 -47.41 -49.07
CA ILE A 195 3.99 -47.02 -50.29
C ILE A 195 4.82 -47.39 -51.52
N GLY A 196 6.13 -47.13 -51.48
CA GLY A 196 7.06 -47.54 -52.53
C GLY A 196 7.03 -49.05 -52.78
N ASN A 197 6.94 -49.86 -51.71
CA ASN A 197 6.82 -51.32 -51.79
C ASN A 197 5.46 -51.76 -52.35
N CYS A 198 4.35 -51.15 -51.91
CA CYS A 198 3.01 -51.40 -52.47
C CYS A 198 2.96 -51.06 -53.97
N GLN A 199 3.58 -49.96 -54.38
CA GLN A 199 3.66 -49.57 -55.80
C GLN A 199 4.44 -50.60 -56.62
N LYS A 200 5.55 -51.13 -56.09
CA LYS A 200 6.30 -52.23 -56.73
C LYS A 200 5.41 -53.48 -56.86
N ALA A 201 4.71 -53.87 -55.79
CA ALA A 201 3.82 -55.03 -55.80
C ALA A 201 2.65 -54.87 -56.78
N LEU A 202 2.03 -53.69 -56.84
CA LEU A 202 0.97 -53.37 -57.80
C LEU A 202 1.47 -53.46 -59.24
N LYS A 203 2.68 -52.98 -59.54
CA LYS A 203 3.28 -53.14 -60.88
C LYS A 203 3.44 -54.62 -61.25
N THR A 204 3.88 -55.46 -60.31
CA THR A 204 3.97 -56.91 -60.53
C THR A 204 2.61 -57.56 -60.76
N LEU A 205 1.60 -57.19 -59.96
CA LEU A 205 0.23 -57.68 -60.12
C LEU A 205 -0.40 -57.25 -61.44
N SER A 206 -0.18 -56.00 -61.87
CA SER A 206 -0.67 -55.51 -63.17
C SER A 206 -0.16 -56.38 -64.32
N LEU A 207 1.15 -56.67 -64.34
CA LEU A 207 1.75 -57.57 -65.34
C LEU A 207 1.14 -58.97 -65.30
N SER A 208 0.85 -59.49 -64.11
CA SER A 208 0.18 -60.79 -63.96
C SER A 208 -1.27 -60.75 -64.45
N LEU A 209 -1.99 -59.66 -64.19
CA LEU A 209 -3.39 -59.50 -64.57
C LEU A 209 -3.52 -59.46 -66.09
N ASP A 210 -2.65 -58.69 -66.76
CA ASP A 210 -2.57 -58.62 -68.22
C ASP A 210 -2.34 -60.03 -68.80
N ALA A 211 -1.41 -60.80 -68.24
CA ALA A 211 -1.17 -62.18 -68.64
C ALA A 211 -2.39 -63.11 -68.44
N THR A 212 -3.15 -62.94 -67.35
CA THR A 212 -4.41 -63.69 -67.15
C THR A 212 -5.53 -63.24 -68.07
N GLN A 213 -5.67 -61.94 -68.35
CA GLN A 213 -6.69 -61.40 -69.25
C GLN A 213 -6.46 -61.93 -70.66
N ASP A 214 -5.21 -61.98 -71.12
CA ASP A 214 -4.86 -62.60 -72.40
C ASP A 214 -5.31 -64.07 -72.44
N ARG A 215 -5.12 -64.81 -71.34
CA ARG A 215 -5.62 -66.19 -71.18
C ARG A 215 -7.14 -66.29 -71.18
N VAL A 216 -7.85 -65.40 -70.50
CA VAL A 216 -9.32 -65.40 -70.48
C VAL A 216 -9.88 -65.04 -71.85
N ASN A 217 -9.31 -64.06 -72.56
CA ASN A 217 -9.70 -63.70 -73.92
C ASN A 217 -9.55 -64.90 -74.87
N GLN A 218 -8.50 -65.72 -74.69
CA GLN A 218 -8.33 -66.99 -75.42
C GLN A 218 -9.40 -68.04 -75.11
N LEU A 219 -9.98 -68.02 -73.90
CA LEU A 219 -11.05 -68.93 -73.49
C LEU A 219 -12.44 -68.41 -73.88
N SER A 220 -12.67 -67.09 -73.83
CA SER A 220 -13.95 -66.47 -74.15
C SER A 220 -14.34 -66.63 -75.63
N THR A 221 -13.38 -66.82 -76.54
CA THR A 221 -13.66 -67.20 -77.92
C THR A 221 -14.25 -68.62 -78.05
N GLN A 222 -14.32 -69.39 -76.96
CA GLN A 222 -14.76 -70.79 -76.96
C GLN A 222 -16.17 -71.03 -76.38
N LEU A 223 -16.90 -70.03 -75.84
CA LEU A 223 -18.21 -70.26 -75.20
C LEU A 223 -19.40 -69.49 -75.83
N PRO A 224 -20.60 -70.12 -75.99
CA PRO A 224 -21.83 -69.49 -76.48
C PRO A 224 -22.75 -68.91 -75.38
N THR A 225 -23.48 -67.84 -75.72
CA THR A 225 -24.24 -66.90 -74.86
C THR A 225 -25.67 -67.36 -74.48
N ALA A 226 -26.15 -67.01 -73.28
CA ALA A 226 -27.49 -67.34 -72.74
C ALA A 226 -28.34 -66.08 -72.35
N PRO A 227 -29.69 -66.18 -72.24
CA PRO A 227 -30.64 -65.06 -72.26
C PRO A 227 -31.13 -64.54 -70.87
N PRO A 228 -31.90 -63.43 -70.82
CA PRO A 228 -32.05 -62.54 -69.65
C PRO A 228 -33.29 -62.83 -68.77
N GLN A 229 -33.22 -62.46 -67.48
CA GLN A 229 -34.30 -62.63 -66.50
C GLN A 229 -34.76 -61.31 -65.83
N THR A 230 -36.02 -61.39 -65.38
CA THR A 230 -37.05 -60.37 -65.17
C THR A 230 -37.05 -59.72 -63.77
N GLN A 231 -37.54 -58.47 -63.70
CA GLN A 231 -37.75 -57.65 -62.50
C GLN A 231 -38.94 -58.11 -61.62
N LEU A 232 -38.85 -57.87 -60.30
CA LEU A 232 -39.89 -58.09 -59.27
C LEU A 232 -39.72 -57.06 -58.11
N PRO A 233 -40.71 -56.88 -57.19
CA PRO A 233 -41.37 -55.61 -56.90
C PRO A 233 -41.06 -55.01 -55.51
N VAL A 234 -41.52 -53.77 -55.36
CA VAL A 234 -41.31 -52.83 -54.24
C VAL A 234 -41.87 -53.35 -52.91
N ASN A 235 -41.00 -53.43 -51.89
CA ASN A 235 -41.31 -53.84 -50.52
C ASN A 235 -41.19 -52.63 -49.57
N THR A 236 -42.26 -52.34 -48.84
CA THR A 236 -42.46 -51.20 -47.91
C THR A 236 -41.81 -51.42 -46.53
N LYS A 237 -40.51 -51.74 -46.52
CA LYS A 237 -39.67 -51.58 -45.32
C LYS A 237 -39.06 -50.17 -45.31
N PRO A 238 -38.80 -49.55 -44.14
CA PRO A 238 -38.08 -48.28 -44.08
C PRO A 238 -36.79 -48.44 -44.87
N SER A 239 -36.67 -47.66 -45.94
CA SER A 239 -35.56 -47.75 -46.88
C SER A 239 -34.25 -47.66 -46.09
N TYR A 240 -33.28 -48.51 -46.44
CA TYR A 240 -31.93 -48.47 -45.87
C TYR A 240 -31.34 -47.05 -45.93
N SER A 241 -31.75 -46.24 -46.92
CA SER A 241 -31.37 -44.82 -47.03
C SER A 241 -31.86 -43.96 -45.86
N ALA A 242 -32.99 -44.26 -45.23
CA ALA A 242 -33.51 -43.50 -44.08
C ALA A 242 -32.74 -43.82 -42.79
N VAL A 243 -32.34 -45.08 -42.60
CA VAL A 243 -31.48 -45.49 -41.46
C VAL A 243 -30.04 -45.03 -41.69
N ALA A 244 -29.55 -45.11 -42.93
CA ALA A 244 -28.24 -44.59 -43.31
C ALA A 244 -28.18 -43.07 -43.12
N ALA A 245 -29.24 -42.32 -43.49
CA ALA A 245 -29.29 -40.87 -43.29
C ALA A 245 -29.20 -40.45 -41.80
N ALA A 246 -29.69 -41.26 -40.87
CA ALA A 246 -29.51 -41.02 -39.44
C ALA A 246 -28.08 -41.32 -38.93
N LEU A 247 -27.33 -42.11 -39.69
CA LEU A 247 -25.92 -42.43 -39.43
C LEU A 247 -24.95 -41.51 -40.21
N LEU A 248 -25.48 -40.71 -41.15
CA LEU A 248 -24.65 -39.75 -41.87
C LEU A 248 -24.26 -38.60 -40.93
N PRO A 249 -23.01 -38.10 -41.03
CA PRO A 249 -22.58 -36.92 -40.31
C PRO A 249 -23.57 -35.77 -40.52
N PRO A 250 -23.81 -34.91 -39.51
CA PRO A 250 -24.68 -33.76 -39.67
C PRO A 250 -24.24 -32.96 -40.90
N THR A 251 -25.19 -32.49 -41.69
CA THR A 251 -24.89 -31.63 -42.83
C THR A 251 -24.08 -30.42 -42.35
N VAL A 252 -23.28 -29.83 -43.24
CA VAL A 252 -22.44 -28.67 -42.89
C VAL A 252 -23.27 -27.57 -42.22
N ASP A 253 -24.47 -27.28 -42.72
CA ASP A 253 -25.38 -26.30 -42.12
C ASP A 253 -25.81 -26.66 -40.68
N GLN A 254 -26.08 -27.95 -40.42
CA GLN A 254 -26.38 -28.40 -39.06
C GLN A 254 -25.17 -28.30 -38.14
N ALA A 255 -23.97 -28.62 -38.64
CA ALA A 255 -22.74 -28.50 -37.88
C ALA A 255 -22.44 -27.02 -37.53
N VAL A 256 -22.61 -26.11 -38.50
CA VAL A 256 -22.45 -24.66 -38.33
C VAL A 256 -23.48 -24.12 -37.33
N GLY A 257 -24.76 -24.52 -37.45
CA GLY A 257 -25.79 -24.13 -36.50
C GLY A 257 -25.49 -24.58 -35.07
N ARG A 258 -25.00 -25.82 -34.89
CA ARG A 258 -24.56 -26.33 -33.58
C ARG A 258 -23.35 -25.58 -33.03
N ALA A 259 -22.38 -25.23 -33.88
CA ALA A 259 -21.21 -24.45 -33.48
C ALA A 259 -21.62 -23.05 -32.99
N ALA A 260 -22.52 -22.36 -33.72
CA ALA A 260 -23.02 -21.03 -33.35
C ALA A 260 -23.84 -21.03 -32.04
N ILE A 261 -24.56 -22.13 -31.74
CA ILE A 261 -25.23 -22.29 -30.44
C ILE A 261 -24.19 -22.49 -29.33
N ARG A 262 -23.20 -23.38 -29.53
CA ARG A 262 -22.13 -23.62 -28.53
C ARG A 262 -21.31 -22.37 -28.24
N ALA A 263 -21.04 -21.54 -29.26
CA ALA A 263 -20.31 -20.29 -29.10
C ALA A 263 -20.98 -19.31 -28.12
N ARG A 264 -22.32 -19.37 -28.00
CA ARG A 264 -23.12 -18.55 -27.07
C ARG A 264 -23.38 -19.19 -25.71
N GLN A 265 -22.98 -20.45 -25.51
CA GLN A 265 -23.21 -21.18 -24.26
C GLN A 265 -22.02 -21.07 -23.31
N VAL A 266 -22.31 -20.83 -22.04
CA VAL A 266 -21.33 -20.84 -20.94
C VAL A 266 -21.77 -21.90 -19.94
N LEU A 267 -20.84 -22.78 -19.56
CA LEU A 267 -21.06 -23.77 -18.50
C LEU A 267 -20.58 -23.18 -17.17
N LEU A 268 -21.50 -23.06 -16.22
CA LEU A 268 -21.21 -22.74 -14.83
C LEU A 268 -21.17 -24.04 -14.06
N ASP A 269 -19.97 -24.52 -13.76
CA ASP A 269 -19.76 -25.77 -13.04
C ASP A 269 -19.45 -25.46 -11.57
N PRO A 270 -20.36 -25.76 -10.62
CA PRO A 270 -20.06 -25.56 -9.21
C PRO A 270 -18.92 -26.47 -8.78
N LYS A 271 -18.17 -26.04 -7.75
CA LYS A 271 -17.19 -26.92 -7.13
C LYS A 271 -17.88 -28.19 -6.60
N PRO A 272 -17.26 -29.38 -6.69
CA PRO A 272 -17.85 -30.60 -6.19
C PRO A 272 -18.27 -30.46 -4.71
N GLY A 273 -19.57 -30.62 -4.43
CA GLY A 273 -20.14 -30.48 -3.09
C GLY A 273 -20.87 -29.15 -2.84
N ASP A 274 -20.61 -28.13 -3.65
CA ASP A 274 -21.37 -26.88 -3.65
C ASP A 274 -22.50 -26.94 -4.67
N ASN A 275 -23.65 -26.35 -4.34
CA ASN A 275 -24.73 -26.13 -5.29
C ASN A 275 -24.87 -24.61 -5.51
N LEU A 276 -24.70 -24.15 -6.76
CA LEU A 276 -24.91 -22.73 -7.12
C LEU A 276 -26.33 -22.27 -6.74
N PHE A 277 -27.31 -23.18 -6.87
CA PHE A 277 -28.70 -22.96 -6.47
C PHE A 277 -29.25 -24.20 -5.78
N PRO A 278 -30.16 -24.07 -4.79
CA PRO A 278 -30.86 -25.21 -4.22
C PRO A 278 -31.60 -26.03 -5.29
N PRO A 279 -31.69 -27.38 -5.15
CA PRO A 279 -32.22 -28.27 -6.18
C PRO A 279 -33.70 -28.03 -6.54
N ASN A 280 -34.43 -27.30 -5.71
CA ASN A 280 -35.84 -26.96 -5.92
C ASN A 280 -36.06 -25.54 -6.46
N THR A 281 -34.98 -24.85 -6.87
CA THR A 281 -35.09 -23.48 -7.40
C THR A 281 -35.66 -23.53 -8.81
N SER A 282 -36.69 -22.73 -9.09
CA SER A 282 -37.28 -22.70 -10.43
C SER A 282 -36.32 -22.06 -11.44
N ASN A 283 -36.37 -22.50 -12.70
CA ASN A 283 -35.54 -21.89 -13.76
C ASN A 283 -35.78 -20.38 -13.88
N ALA A 284 -37.00 -19.89 -13.60
CA ALA A 284 -37.31 -18.46 -13.62
C ALA A 284 -36.56 -17.69 -12.52
N ASP A 285 -36.45 -18.26 -11.31
CA ASP A 285 -35.70 -17.66 -10.22
C ASP A 285 -34.19 -17.67 -10.48
N ILE A 286 -33.68 -18.75 -11.09
CA ILE A 286 -32.27 -18.85 -11.52
C ILE A 286 -31.97 -17.77 -12.57
N VAL A 287 -32.81 -17.63 -13.60
CA VAL A 287 -32.67 -16.57 -14.62
C VAL A 287 -32.69 -15.19 -13.96
N LYS A 288 -33.62 -14.94 -13.04
CA LYS A 288 -33.72 -13.65 -12.35
C LYS A 288 -32.45 -13.29 -11.59
N LYS A 289 -31.91 -14.24 -10.81
CA LYS A 289 -30.67 -14.04 -10.04
C LYS A 289 -29.45 -13.87 -10.92
N LEU A 290 -29.33 -14.64 -12.01
CA LEU A 290 -28.22 -14.49 -12.94
C LEU A 290 -28.29 -13.19 -13.73
N LYS A 291 -29.50 -12.71 -14.08
CA LYS A 291 -29.67 -11.38 -14.69
C LYS A 291 -29.25 -10.27 -13.73
N GLU A 292 -29.65 -10.36 -12.46
CA GLU A 292 -29.24 -9.41 -11.43
C GLU A 292 -27.71 -9.40 -11.23
N ALA A 293 -27.09 -10.57 -11.12
CA ALA A 293 -25.63 -10.71 -11.02
C ALA A 293 -24.93 -10.14 -12.26
N LEU A 294 -25.44 -10.43 -13.46
CA LEU A 294 -24.90 -9.90 -14.71
C LEU A 294 -25.05 -8.37 -14.80
N SER A 295 -26.17 -7.81 -14.30
CA SER A 295 -26.35 -6.35 -14.23
C SER A 295 -25.38 -5.68 -13.25
N ASN A 296 -25.06 -6.35 -12.13
CA ASN A 296 -24.12 -5.83 -11.14
C ASN A 296 -22.66 -5.92 -11.58
N ALA A 297 -22.31 -6.95 -12.36
CA ALA A 297 -20.95 -7.16 -12.88
C ALA A 297 -20.63 -6.30 -14.13
N ARG A 298 -21.62 -5.59 -14.68
CA ARG A 298 -21.41 -4.75 -15.88
C ARG A 298 -20.58 -3.52 -15.57
N ASP A 299 -19.60 -3.30 -16.43
CA ASP A 299 -18.84 -2.06 -16.54
C ASP A 299 -18.94 -1.49 -17.98
N GLU A 300 -18.22 -0.40 -18.25
CA GLU A 300 -18.17 0.22 -19.59
C GLU A 300 -17.55 -0.70 -20.66
N SER A 301 -16.83 -1.75 -20.26
CA SER A 301 -16.19 -2.72 -21.18
C SER A 301 -17.09 -3.90 -21.52
N THR A 302 -18.20 -4.09 -20.80
CA THR A 302 -19.04 -5.28 -20.91
C THR A 302 -19.92 -5.24 -22.17
N PRO A 303 -19.87 -6.25 -23.06
CA PRO A 303 -20.69 -6.29 -24.26
C PRO A 303 -22.21 -6.28 -23.96
N HIS A 304 -22.99 -5.58 -24.78
CA HIS A 304 -24.45 -5.62 -24.69
C HIS A 304 -25.01 -7.01 -25.04
N GLY A 305 -26.07 -7.42 -24.31
CA GLY A 305 -26.83 -8.66 -24.53
C GLY A 305 -27.61 -9.04 -23.28
N ASP A 306 -28.40 -10.12 -23.32
CA ASP A 306 -29.07 -10.69 -22.14
C ASP A 306 -28.96 -12.24 -22.14
N ILE A 307 -29.41 -12.86 -21.06
CA ILE A 307 -29.55 -14.32 -20.96
C ILE A 307 -30.80 -14.75 -21.74
N LYS A 308 -30.59 -15.60 -22.74
CA LYS A 308 -31.65 -16.09 -23.62
C LYS A 308 -32.30 -17.36 -23.09
N ALA A 309 -31.51 -18.32 -22.61
CA ALA A 309 -32.01 -19.58 -22.08
C ALA A 309 -31.08 -20.16 -21.02
N ILE A 310 -31.63 -21.00 -20.16
CA ILE A 310 -30.89 -21.73 -19.12
C ILE A 310 -31.30 -23.19 -19.13
N SER A 311 -30.32 -24.08 -18.99
CA SER A 311 -30.54 -25.52 -18.82
C SER A 311 -29.74 -26.04 -17.64
N THR A 312 -30.43 -26.64 -16.68
CA THR A 312 -29.84 -27.26 -15.49
C THR A 312 -29.47 -28.71 -15.79
N LEU A 313 -28.23 -29.08 -15.50
CA LEU A 313 -27.70 -30.42 -15.68
C LEU A 313 -27.93 -31.28 -14.42
N LYS A 314 -27.94 -32.61 -14.59
CA LYS A 314 -28.16 -33.55 -13.48
C LYS A 314 -27.08 -33.50 -12.39
N ASN A 315 -25.89 -33.00 -12.71
CA ASN A 315 -24.79 -32.82 -11.77
C ASN A 315 -24.84 -31.47 -11.02
N GLY A 316 -25.90 -30.68 -11.19
CA GLY A 316 -26.01 -29.35 -10.60
C GLY A 316 -25.33 -28.23 -11.41
N GLY A 317 -24.61 -28.58 -12.50
CA GLY A 317 -24.07 -27.61 -13.44
C GLY A 317 -25.17 -26.88 -14.20
N ILE A 318 -24.88 -25.65 -14.65
CA ILE A 318 -25.85 -24.80 -15.35
C ILE A 318 -25.25 -24.37 -16.69
N ILE A 319 -25.96 -24.67 -17.78
CA ILE A 319 -25.64 -24.12 -19.11
C ILE A 319 -26.48 -22.87 -19.31
N VAL A 320 -25.81 -21.74 -19.51
CA VAL A 320 -26.44 -20.45 -19.80
C VAL A 320 -26.18 -20.11 -21.26
N GLU A 321 -27.24 -19.94 -22.06
CA GLU A 321 -27.17 -19.45 -23.43
C GLU A 321 -27.36 -17.93 -23.45
N MET A 322 -26.35 -17.22 -23.95
CA MET A 322 -26.38 -15.76 -24.12
C MET A 322 -27.03 -15.39 -25.44
N GLU A 323 -27.58 -14.17 -25.51
CA GLU A 323 -28.11 -13.62 -26.76
C GLU A 323 -27.01 -13.44 -27.83
N ASN A 324 -25.80 -13.04 -27.40
CA ASN A 324 -24.65 -12.74 -28.25
C ASN A 324 -23.40 -13.56 -27.83
N GLU A 325 -22.59 -13.95 -28.80
CA GLU A 325 -21.31 -14.65 -28.62
C GLU A 325 -20.29 -13.80 -27.86
N ASN A 326 -20.24 -12.49 -28.10
CA ASN A 326 -19.29 -11.59 -27.43
C ASN A 326 -19.48 -11.60 -25.91
N LEU A 327 -20.72 -11.63 -25.44
CA LEU A 327 -21.04 -11.72 -24.02
C LEU A 327 -20.63 -13.07 -23.42
N ALA A 328 -20.85 -14.17 -24.16
CA ALA A 328 -20.39 -15.49 -23.74
C ALA A 328 -18.86 -15.57 -23.64
N THR A 329 -18.14 -14.98 -24.61
CA THR A 329 -16.68 -14.92 -24.61
C THR A 329 -16.13 -14.06 -23.47
N TRP A 330 -16.78 -12.93 -23.17
CA TRP A 330 -16.42 -12.09 -22.03
C TRP A 330 -16.61 -12.82 -20.68
N LEU A 331 -17.71 -13.57 -20.51
CA LEU A 331 -17.95 -14.39 -19.31
C LEU A 331 -16.98 -15.58 -19.15
N ARG A 332 -16.38 -16.07 -20.25
CA ARG A 332 -15.38 -17.15 -20.19
C ARG A 332 -14.00 -16.69 -19.69
N HIS A 333 -13.71 -15.39 -19.72
CA HIS A 333 -12.43 -14.89 -19.23
C HIS A 333 -12.36 -15.06 -17.70
N GLN A 334 -11.34 -15.79 -17.21
CA GLN A 334 -11.24 -16.20 -15.81
C GLN A 334 -11.21 -15.03 -14.81
N GLU A 335 -10.71 -13.87 -15.21
CA GLU A 335 -10.69 -12.67 -14.37
C GLU A 335 -12.11 -12.21 -14.01
N ASN A 336 -13.09 -12.43 -14.91
CA ASN A 336 -14.48 -12.07 -14.68
C ASN A 336 -15.23 -13.12 -13.85
N GLN A 337 -14.79 -14.38 -13.87
CA GLN A 337 -15.38 -15.46 -13.08
C GLN A 337 -14.99 -15.40 -11.60
N ARG A 338 -13.89 -14.72 -11.24
CA ARG A 338 -13.49 -14.54 -9.83
C ARG A 338 -14.26 -13.45 -9.10
N ASN A 339 -14.84 -12.50 -9.84
CA ASN A 339 -15.53 -11.33 -9.30
C ASN A 339 -17.06 -11.48 -9.28
N SER A 340 -17.60 -12.60 -9.76
CA SER A 340 -19.04 -12.93 -9.81
C SER A 340 -19.39 -14.09 -8.89
#